data_AF-A0A931BYL8-F1
#
_entry.id   AF-A0A931BYL8-F1
#
_cell.length_a   1.000
_cell.length_b   1.000
_cell.length_c   1.000
_cell.angle_alpha   90.00
_cell.angle_beta   90.00
_cell.angle_gamma   90.00
#
_symmetry.space_group_name_H-M   'P 1'
#
loop_
_entity.id
_entity.type
_entity.pdbx_description
1 polymer ?
#
loop_
_entity_poly.entity_id
_entity_poly.type
_entity_poly.pdbx_seq_one_letter_code
_entity_poly.pdbx_strand_id
1 'polypeptide(L)'
;MKFLKYFALTLMMLVFQTGAQAQSSDLDVFLGKLKAYAGRHRANHTWTMPVIKPDNKQARMPSPTIIGYMEDPETGLRYSPKSGLIYDPETSFAFDIRTGEIYKGKSEIKLGKPEKI
;
A
#
# COMPACT_ATOMS: atom_id res chain seq x y z
N MET A 1 15.13 28.25 -49.85
CA MET A 1 14.92 28.55 -48.41
C MET A 1 13.51 28.19 -47.88
N LYS A 2 12.69 27.38 -48.56
CA LYS A 2 11.36 26.98 -48.06
C LYS A 2 11.39 25.65 -47.29
N PHE A 3 12.26 24.71 -47.68
CA PHE A 3 12.41 23.39 -47.05
C PHE A 3 12.90 23.42 -45.59
N LEU A 4 13.79 24.35 -45.25
CA LEU A 4 14.32 24.47 -43.87
C LEU A 4 13.25 24.91 -42.86
N LYS A 5 12.23 25.66 -43.32
CA LYS A 5 11.13 26.12 -42.47
C LYS A 5 10.16 24.99 -42.13
N TYR A 6 9.89 24.08 -43.07
CA TYR A 6 9.04 22.92 -42.81
C TYR A 6 9.74 21.89 -41.91
N PHE A 7 11.06 21.73 -42.04
CA PHE A 7 11.83 20.84 -41.17
C PHE A 7 11.85 21.32 -39.71
N ALA A 8 11.99 22.64 -39.50
CA ALA A 8 11.88 23.24 -38.16
C ALA A 8 10.47 23.08 -37.57
N LEU A 9 9.42 23.20 -38.39
CA LEU A 9 8.03 23.04 -37.94
C LEU A 9 7.73 21.58 -37.55
N THR A 10 8.24 20.60 -38.30
CA THR A 10 8.09 19.17 -37.95
C THR A 10 8.89 18.78 -36.72
N LEU A 11 10.07 19.36 -36.52
CA LEU A 11 10.87 19.12 -35.31
C LEU A 11 10.20 19.71 -34.06
N MET A 12 9.55 20.88 -34.20
CA MET A 12 8.82 21.52 -33.11
C MET A 12 7.55 20.73 -32.73
N MET A 13 6.85 20.09 -33.68
CA MET A 13 5.70 19.23 -33.37
C MET A 13 6.07 17.92 -32.67
N LEU A 14 7.28 17.39 -32.91
CA LEU A 14 7.76 16.15 -32.28
C LEU A 14 8.05 16.34 -30.78
N VAL A 15 8.48 17.54 -30.37
CA VAL A 15 8.79 17.86 -28.97
C VAL A 15 7.53 17.96 -28.09
N PHE A 16 6.36 18.25 -28.68
CA PHE A 16 5.10 18.26 -27.93
C PHE A 16 4.52 16.86 -27.63
N GLN A 17 5.06 15.80 -28.23
CA GLN A 17 4.56 14.43 -27.99
C GLN A 17 5.32 13.68 -26.89
N THR A 18 6.49 14.17 -26.45
CA THR A 18 7.30 13.49 -25.42
C THR A 18 6.97 13.90 -23.98
N GLY A 19 5.89 14.67 -23.76
CA GLY A 19 5.47 15.18 -22.45
C GLY A 19 4.41 14.33 -21.73
N ALA A 20 4.04 13.16 -22.25
CA ALA A 20 3.17 12.22 -21.53
C ALA A 20 3.99 11.46 -20.48
N GLN A 21 4.53 12.19 -19.50
CA GLN A 21 5.02 11.59 -18.28
C GLN A 21 3.78 10.98 -17.62
N ALA A 22 3.63 9.65 -17.75
CA ALA A 22 2.51 8.90 -17.22
C ALA A 22 2.40 9.22 -15.72
N GLN A 23 1.43 10.07 -15.35
CA GLN A 23 0.98 10.18 -13.98
C GLN A 23 0.38 8.81 -13.64
N SER A 24 1.20 7.93 -13.04
CA SER A 24 0.69 6.69 -12.45
C SER A 24 -0.45 7.09 -11.53
N SER A 25 -1.60 6.44 -11.70
CA SER A 25 -2.76 6.80 -10.88
C SER A 25 -2.41 6.57 -9.40
N ASP A 26 -2.91 7.40 -8.48
CA ASP A 26 -2.67 7.23 -7.04
C ASP A 26 -2.96 5.78 -6.56
N LEU A 27 -3.90 5.11 -7.24
CA LEU A 27 -4.25 3.72 -6.99
C LEU A 27 -3.14 2.75 -7.36
N ASP A 28 -2.45 2.96 -8.50
CA ASP A 28 -1.33 2.12 -8.93
C ASP A 28 -0.16 2.25 -7.94
N VAL A 29 0.10 3.45 -7.44
CA VAL A 29 1.11 3.71 -6.40
C VAL A 29 0.75 2.95 -5.12
N PHE A 30 -0.51 3.04 -4.69
CA PHE A 30 -1.00 2.32 -3.52
C PHE A 30 -0.89 0.80 -3.69
N LEU A 31 -1.33 0.25 -4.82
CA LEU A 31 -1.25 -1.18 -5.12
C LEU A 31 0.21 -1.66 -5.13
N GLY A 32 1.13 -0.86 -5.67
CA GLY A 32 2.57 -1.14 -5.62
C GLY A 32 3.09 -1.26 -4.19
N LYS A 33 2.76 -0.29 -3.32
CA LYS A 33 3.12 -0.32 -1.89
C LYS A 33 2.48 -1.52 -1.18
N LEU A 34 1.21 -1.79 -1.44
CA LEU A 34 0.46 -2.89 -0.82
C LEU A 34 1.07 -4.26 -1.19
N LYS A 35 1.50 -4.43 -2.44
CA LYS A 35 2.21 -5.64 -2.89
C LYS A 35 3.55 -5.81 -2.19
N ALA A 36 4.32 -4.73 -2.04
CA ALA A 36 5.58 -4.75 -1.31
C ALA A 36 5.38 -5.12 0.18
N TYR A 37 4.36 -4.54 0.82
CA TYR A 37 3.95 -4.87 2.18
C TYR A 37 3.56 -6.36 2.31
N ALA A 38 2.69 -6.86 1.42
CA ALA A 38 2.24 -8.24 1.43
C ALA A 38 3.40 -9.24 1.25
N GLY A 39 4.38 -8.91 0.42
CA GLY A 39 5.57 -9.75 0.23
C GLY A 39 6.41 -9.93 1.50
N ARG A 40 6.48 -8.90 2.36
CA ARG A 40 7.30 -8.90 3.58
C ARG A 40 6.58 -9.46 4.80
N HIS A 41 5.28 -9.20 4.91
CA HIS A 41 4.48 -9.62 6.07
C HIS A 41 3.75 -10.95 5.86
N ARG A 42 4.14 -11.74 4.84
CA ARG A 42 3.69 -13.13 4.70
C ARG A 42 4.20 -13.95 5.88
N ALA A 43 3.26 -14.47 6.66
CA ALA A 43 3.57 -15.31 7.80
C ALA A 43 4.19 -16.63 7.32
N ASN A 44 5.50 -16.81 7.53
CA ASN A 44 6.13 -18.12 7.46
C ASN A 44 5.92 -18.82 8.81
N HIS A 45 4.82 -19.55 8.96
CA HIS A 45 4.51 -20.27 10.19
C HIS A 45 5.21 -21.64 10.20
N THR A 46 6.48 -21.63 10.59
CA THR A 46 7.19 -22.83 11.07
C THR A 46 7.76 -22.55 12.48
N TRP A 47 6.92 -22.01 13.36
CA TRP A 47 7.31 -21.87 14.76
C TRP A 47 6.89 -23.12 15.54
N THR A 48 7.84 -24.02 15.78
CA THR A 48 7.65 -25.11 16.75
C THR A 48 7.85 -24.54 18.14
N MET A 49 6.75 -24.29 18.86
CA MET A 49 6.81 -23.72 20.20
C MET A 49 7.39 -24.74 21.18
N PRO A 50 8.46 -24.43 21.93
CA PRO A 50 8.95 -25.31 22.98
C PRO A 50 7.91 -25.43 24.09
N VAL A 51 7.67 -26.65 24.57
CA VAL A 51 6.76 -26.89 25.70
C VAL A 51 7.48 -26.50 26.99
N ILE A 52 7.17 -25.32 27.51
CA ILE A 52 7.69 -24.82 28.79
C ILE A 52 6.63 -25.13 29.87
N LYS A 53 7.02 -25.77 30.98
CA LYS A 53 6.20 -25.88 32.20
C LYS A 53 6.58 -24.73 33.13
N PRO A 54 5.82 -23.63 33.20
CA PRO A 54 6.13 -22.54 34.10
C PRO A 54 5.81 -22.94 35.55
N ASP A 55 6.74 -22.67 36.47
CA ASP A 55 6.48 -22.74 37.91
C ASP A 55 5.50 -21.62 38.26
N ASN A 56 4.28 -22.04 38.59
CA ASN A 56 3.08 -21.22 38.66
C ASN A 56 3.22 -20.08 39.68
N LYS A 57 3.59 -18.90 39.19
CA LYS A 57 3.25 -17.61 39.80
C LYS A 57 2.38 -16.87 38.80
N GLN A 58 1.12 -16.62 39.16
CA GLN A 58 0.16 -15.90 38.33
C GLN A 58 0.73 -14.54 37.93
N ALA A 59 1.30 -14.46 36.73
CA ALA A 59 1.77 -13.21 36.17
C ALA A 59 0.55 -12.38 35.78
N ARG A 60 0.47 -11.15 36.29
CA ARG A 60 -0.58 -10.21 35.89
C ARG A 60 -0.36 -9.84 34.42
N MET A 61 -1.22 -10.33 33.53
CA MET A 61 -1.15 -9.95 32.11
C MET A 61 -1.47 -8.46 31.94
N PRO A 62 -0.74 -7.73 31.08
CA PRO A 62 -1.09 -6.37 30.72
C PRO A 62 -2.44 -6.34 29.99
N SER A 63 -3.19 -5.24 30.17
CA SER A 63 -4.42 -5.02 29.41
C SER A 63 -4.08 -4.88 27.91
N PRO A 64 -4.73 -5.61 26.99
CA PRO A 64 -4.45 -5.56 25.56
C PRO A 64 -5.01 -4.29 24.89
N THR A 65 -5.01 -3.14 25.58
CA THR A 65 -5.55 -1.89 25.04
C THR A 65 -4.58 -1.31 24.01
N ILE A 66 -4.70 -1.77 22.77
CA ILE A 66 -3.93 -1.24 21.65
C ILE A 66 -4.68 -0.03 21.09
N ILE A 67 -4.16 1.16 21.35
CA ILE A 67 -4.66 2.43 20.80
C ILE A 67 -3.56 2.96 19.87
N GLY A 68 -3.67 2.68 18.57
CA GLY A 68 -2.69 3.14 17.60
C GLY A 68 -2.68 2.34 16.30
N TYR A 69 -1.73 2.70 15.44
CA TYR A 69 -1.38 2.01 14.21
C TYR A 69 0.11 1.66 14.24
N MET A 70 0.48 0.63 13.48
CA MET A 70 1.86 0.26 13.20
C MET A 70 2.20 0.79 11.82
N GLU A 71 3.26 1.60 11.70
CA GLU A 71 3.73 2.09 10.41
C GLU A 71 4.84 1.17 9.89
N ASP A 72 4.72 0.71 8.65
CA ASP A 72 5.77 -0.02 7.95
C ASP A 72 6.81 0.99 7.44
N PRO A 73 8.05 1.00 7.94
CA PRO A 73 9.07 1.99 7.56
C PRO A 73 9.44 1.94 6.08
N GLU A 74 9.19 0.82 5.40
CA GLU A 74 9.58 0.64 4.00
C GLU A 74 8.51 1.14 3.02
N THR A 75 7.24 0.95 3.35
CA THR A 75 6.12 1.32 2.47
C THR A 75 5.38 2.57 2.92
N GLY A 76 5.61 3.02 4.17
CA GLY A 76 4.88 4.11 4.81
C GLY A 76 3.42 3.75 5.13
N LEU A 77 3.02 2.49 4.94
CA LEU A 77 1.66 2.03 5.18
C LEU A 77 1.39 1.85 6.68
N ARG A 78 0.20 2.24 7.11
CA ARG A 78 -0.23 2.19 8.51
C ARG A 78 -1.23 1.06 8.73
N TYR A 79 -0.83 0.04 9.46
CA TYR A 79 -1.70 -1.05 9.88
C TYR A 79 -2.39 -0.74 11.21
N SER A 80 -3.72 -0.79 11.22
CA SER A 80 -4.54 -0.62 12.42
C SER A 80 -5.01 -1.99 12.95
N PRO A 81 -4.42 -2.56 14.01
CA PRO A 81 -4.78 -3.89 14.49
C PRO A 81 -6.22 -3.99 15.00
N LYS A 82 -6.79 -2.88 15.51
CA LYS A 82 -8.18 -2.84 15.97
C LYS A 82 -9.19 -3.00 14.84
N SER A 83 -8.93 -2.43 13.67
CA SER A 83 -9.85 -2.43 12.52
C SER A 83 -9.47 -3.42 11.42
N GLY A 84 -8.21 -3.87 11.38
CA GLY A 84 -7.69 -4.70 10.30
C GLY A 84 -7.43 -3.93 9.01
N LEU A 85 -7.31 -2.60 9.08
CA LEU A 85 -7.11 -1.73 7.91
C LEU A 85 -5.63 -1.39 7.72
N ILE A 86 -5.19 -1.39 6.46
CA ILE A 86 -3.91 -0.85 6.01
C ILE A 86 -4.19 0.46 5.30
N TYR A 87 -3.71 1.58 5.83
CA TYR A 87 -3.95 2.92 5.30
C TYR A 87 -2.66 3.54 4.77
N ASP A 88 -2.72 4.13 3.58
CA ASP A 88 -1.63 4.96 3.03
C ASP A 88 -1.93 6.45 3.27
N PRO A 89 -1.13 7.14 4.10
CA PRO A 89 -1.32 8.57 4.34
C PRO A 89 -1.06 9.44 3.10
N GLU A 90 -0.28 8.98 2.12
CA GLU A 90 0.05 9.77 0.94
C GLU A 90 -1.07 9.72 -0.10
N THR A 91 -1.57 8.52 -0.39
CA THR A 91 -2.60 8.31 -1.43
C THR A 91 -4.02 8.31 -0.87
N SER A 92 -4.17 8.35 0.46
CA SER A 92 -5.45 8.29 1.20
C SER A 92 -6.29 7.05 0.89
N PHE A 93 -5.66 5.97 0.43
CA PHE A 93 -6.29 4.67 0.25
C PHE A 93 -6.21 3.83 1.51
N ALA A 94 -7.25 3.03 1.75
CA ALA A 94 -7.29 2.02 2.80
C ALA A 94 -7.61 0.66 2.18
N PHE A 95 -6.90 -0.38 2.60
CA PHE A 95 -7.19 -1.77 2.28
C PHE A 95 -7.66 -2.50 3.53
N ASP A 96 -8.81 -3.17 3.44
CA ASP A 96 -9.31 -4.03 4.50
C ASP A 96 -8.84 -5.47 4.27
N ILE A 97 -8.03 -5.98 5.20
CA ILE A 97 -7.47 -7.33 5.14
C ILE A 97 -8.58 -8.39 5.25
N ARG A 98 -9.70 -8.08 5.91
CA ARG A 98 -10.78 -9.02 6.18
C ARG A 98 -11.68 -9.22 4.96
N THR A 99 -11.98 -8.13 4.25
CA THR A 99 -12.89 -8.14 3.10
C THR A 99 -12.13 -8.20 1.76
N GLY A 100 -10.89 -7.73 1.74
CA GLY A 100 -10.07 -7.54 0.54
C GLY A 100 -10.49 -6.32 -0.29
N GLU A 101 -11.26 -5.39 0.30
CA GLU A 101 -11.74 -4.19 -0.37
C GLU A 101 -10.76 -3.02 -0.19
N ILE A 102 -10.69 -2.16 -1.22
CA ILE A 102 -9.95 -0.89 -1.19
C ILE A 102 -10.94 0.27 -1.12
N TYR A 103 -10.65 1.27 -0.28
CA TYR A 103 -11.44 2.49 -0.07
C TYR A 103 -10.57 3.73 -0.27
N LYS A 104 -11.14 4.85 -0.73
CA LYS A 104 -10.45 6.16 -0.83
C LYS A 104 -11.13 7.19 0.09
N GLY A 105 -10.40 7.81 1.01
CA GLY A 105 -10.93 8.82 1.93
C GLY A 105 -11.95 8.28 2.96
N LYS A 106 -12.86 9.15 3.44
CA LYS A 106 -13.87 8.79 4.47
C LYS A 106 -15.07 8.01 3.91
N SER A 107 -15.17 7.83 2.59
CA SER A 107 -16.39 7.35 1.94
C SER A 107 -16.09 6.47 0.72
N GLU A 108 -16.35 5.17 0.85
CA GLU A 108 -17.04 4.33 -0.16
C GLU A 108 -16.71 4.52 -1.65
N ILE A 109 -15.45 4.51 -2.06
CA ILE A 109 -15.14 3.97 -3.40
C ILE A 109 -14.69 2.53 -3.21
N LYS A 110 -15.64 1.59 -3.14
CA LYS A 110 -15.34 0.16 -3.23
C LYS A 110 -14.76 -0.12 -4.60
N LEU A 111 -13.44 -0.08 -4.74
CA LEU A 111 -12.75 -0.32 -6.01
C LEU A 111 -12.74 -1.80 -6.44
N GLY A 112 -13.51 -2.65 -5.78
CA GLY A 112 -13.51 -4.09 -6.03
C GLY A 112 -12.23 -4.75 -5.50
N LYS A 113 -12.23 -6.08 -5.49
CA LYS A 113 -11.04 -6.85 -5.11
C LYS A 113 -9.97 -6.67 -6.19
N PRO A 114 -8.72 -6.34 -5.84
CA PRO A 114 -7.62 -6.41 -6.79
C PRO A 114 -7.48 -7.86 -7.27
N GLU A 115 -7.44 -8.04 -8.59
CA GLU A 115 -7.28 -9.35 -9.21
C GLU A 115 -5.84 -9.85 -8.94
N LYS A 116 -5.69 -10.68 -7.90
CA LYS A 116 -4.46 -11.30 -7.40
C LYS A 116 -3.37 -10.34 -6.87
N ILE A 117 -3.24 -10.30 -5.53
CA ILE A 117 -2.04 -9.85 -4.78
C ILE A 117 -1.28 -11.08 -4.27
#